data_AF-A0A699UYX7-F1
#
_entry.id   AF-A0A699UYX7-F1
#
_cell.length_a   1.000
_cell.length_b   1.000
_cell.length_c   1.000
_cell.angle_alpha   90.00
_cell.angle_beta   90.00
_cell.angle_gamma   90.00
#
_symmetry.space_group_name_H-M   'P 1'
#
loop_
_entity.id
_entity.type
_entity.pdbx_description
1 polymer ?
#
loop_
_entity_poly.entity_id
_entity_poly.type
_entity_poly.pdbx_seq_one_letter_code
_entity_poly.pdbx_strand_id
1 'polypeptide(L)'
;MEKIFDVMGCEDAFKTRLAMYKFEVNALAWWKAYKQAKGGDAWLITVTWADFKKLFFLQFFPRAEQERLKGEYHSIRQTNTETSTEFMQRFL
;
A
#
# COMPACT_ATOMS: atom_id res chain seq x y z
N MET A 1 3.25 7.04 -1.90
CA MET A 1 4.17 7.55 -0.86
C MET A 1 5.63 7.22 -1.12
N GLU A 2 5.98 6.05 -1.65
CA GLU A 2 7.39 5.70 -1.96
C GLU A 2 8.12 6.77 -2.78
N LYS A 3 7.50 7.30 -3.84
CA LYS A 3 8.07 8.40 -4.65
C LYS A 3 8.38 9.66 -3.82
N ILE A 4 7.54 9.99 -2.84
CA ILE A 4 7.74 11.17 -1.97
C ILE A 4 8.89 10.90 -1.01
N PHE A 5 8.99 9.70 -0.45
CA PHE A 5 10.11 9.32 0.42
C PHE A 5 11.44 9.29 -0.33
N ASP A 6 11.44 8.83 -1.57
CA ASP A 6 12.61 8.82 -2.45
C ASP A 6 13.11 10.24 -2.73
N VAL A 7 12.21 11.13 -3.18
CA VAL A 7 12.53 12.55 -3.42
C VAL A 7 13.04 13.26 -2.16
N MET A 8 12.51 12.93 -0.99
CA MET A 8 12.94 13.54 0.27
C MET A 8 14.18 12.88 0.90
N GLY A 9 14.70 11.79 0.32
CA GLY A 9 15.80 11.01 0.94
C GLY A 9 15.44 10.46 2.32
N CYS A 10 14.17 10.09 2.54
CA CYS A 10 13.68 9.70 3.85
C CYS A 10 14.23 8.34 4.27
N GLU A 11 14.93 8.27 5.40
CA GLU A 11 15.40 7.02 5.97
C GLU A 11 14.25 6.12 6.42
N ASP A 12 14.47 4.81 6.32
CA ASP A 12 13.44 3.79 6.58
C ASP A 12 12.81 3.91 7.98
N ALA A 13 13.61 4.31 8.97
CA ALA A 13 13.20 4.52 10.37
C ALA A 13 12.12 5.61 10.54
N PHE A 14 12.01 6.55 9.59
CA PHE A 14 11.04 7.65 9.64
C PHE A 14 9.84 7.43 8.71
N LYS A 15 9.96 6.59 7.66
CA LYS A 15 8.89 6.36 6.67
C LYS A 15 7.58 5.93 7.32
N THR A 16 7.62 5.01 8.29
CA THR A 16 6.41 4.57 8.99
C THR A 16 5.72 5.72 9.73
N ARG A 17 6.50 6.56 10.43
CA ARG A 17 5.94 7.71 11.18
C ARG A 17 5.33 8.74 10.24
N LEU A 18 6.02 9.04 9.13
CA LEU A 18 5.52 9.98 8.12
C LEU A 18 4.27 9.45 7.42
N ALA A 19 4.22 8.14 7.14
CA ALA A 19 3.07 7.51 6.53
C ALA A 19 1.80 7.64 7.36
N MET A 20 1.91 7.56 8.69
CA MET A 20 0.78 7.72 9.61
C MET A 20 0.10 9.09 9.48
N TYR A 21 0.84 10.16 9.18
CA TYR A 21 0.25 11.49 9.01
C TYR A 21 -0.67 11.59 7.79
N LYS A 22 -0.62 10.61 6.88
CA LYS A 22 -1.53 10.50 5.74
C LYS A 22 -2.74 9.61 6.00
N PHE A 23 -2.85 8.99 7.19
CA PHE A 23 -4.00 8.17 7.51
C PHE A 23 -5.19 9.01 7.93
N GLU A 24 -6.32 8.69 7.34
CA GLU A 24 -7.60 9.34 7.61
C GLU A 24 -8.61 8.34 8.17
N VAL A 25 -9.50 8.84 9.03
CA VAL A 25 -10.67 8.14 9.58
C VAL A 25 -10.37 6.68 9.97
N ASN A 26 -10.82 5.70 9.16
CA ASN A 26 -10.73 4.28 9.45
C ASN A 26 -9.29 3.77 9.52
N ALA A 27 -8.41 4.26 8.64
CA ALA A 27 -7.00 3.87 8.64
C ALA A 27 -6.29 4.37 9.90
N LEU A 28 -6.63 5.60 10.34
CA LEU A 28 -6.06 6.18 11.54
C LEU A 28 -6.55 5.45 12.80
N ALA A 29 -7.84 5.12 12.88
CA ALA A 29 -8.43 4.37 13.99
C ALA A 29 -7.81 2.97 14.12
N TRP A 30 -7.73 2.22 13.01
CA TRP A 30 -7.07 0.92 12.96
C TRP A 30 -5.62 0.99 13.45
N TRP A 31 -4.85 1.95 12.92
CA TRP A 31 -3.44 2.05 13.24
C TRP A 31 -3.20 2.39 14.71
N LYS A 32 -4.00 3.30 15.29
CA LYS A 32 -3.92 3.63 16.73
C LYS A 32 -4.19 2.40 17.60
N ALA A 33 -5.22 1.62 17.29
CA ALA A 33 -5.56 0.40 18.01
C ALA A 33 -4.45 -0.66 17.87
N TYR A 34 -3.93 -0.87 16.65
CA TYR A 34 -2.88 -1.83 16.39
C TYR A 34 -1.57 -1.47 17.11
N LYS A 35 -1.14 -0.20 17.03
CA LYS A 35 0.04 0.31 17.74
C LYS A 35 -0.10 0.08 19.24
N GLN A 36 -1.25 0.42 19.82
CA GLN A 36 -1.51 0.24 21.25
C GLN A 36 -1.41 -1.23 21.66
N ALA A 37 -2.02 -2.14 20.90
CA ALA A 37 -1.98 -3.58 21.17
C ALA A 37 -0.57 -4.19 21.09
N LYS A 38 0.35 -3.55 20.37
CA LYS A 38 1.74 -4.01 20.20
C LYS A 38 2.74 -3.43 21.19
N GLY A 39 2.31 -2.54 22.10
CA GLY A 39 3.19 -1.89 23.07
C GLY A 39 3.43 -0.40 22.83
N GLY A 40 2.59 0.25 22.02
CA GLY A 40 2.59 1.70 21.84
C GLY A 40 3.82 2.23 21.09
N ASP A 41 4.33 3.38 21.52
CA ASP A 41 5.46 4.06 20.86
C ASP A 41 6.78 3.30 20.96
N ALA A 42 6.96 2.48 22.01
CA ALA A 42 8.11 1.61 22.17
C ALA A 42 8.16 0.51 21.08
N TRP A 43 7.00 0.06 20.58
CA TRP A 43 6.96 -0.85 19.44
C TRP A 43 7.21 -0.12 18.12
N LEU A 44 6.72 1.12 17.99
CA LEU A 44 6.85 1.92 16.75
C LEU A 44 8.31 2.19 16.36
N ILE A 45 9.25 2.20 17.31
CA ILE A 45 10.69 2.35 17.00
C ILE A 45 11.30 1.07 16.40
N THR A 46 10.64 -0.08 16.57
CA THR A 46 11.13 -1.38 16.09
C THR A 46 10.55 -1.78 14.73
N VAL A 47 9.43 -1.17 14.31
CA VAL A 47 8.75 -1.56 13.08
C VAL A 47 9.45 -0.97 11.86
N THR A 48 9.95 -1.83 10.98
CA THR A 48 10.54 -1.44 9.71
C THR A 48 9.48 -0.96 8.73
N TRP A 49 9.86 -0.18 7.72
CA TRP A 49 8.92 0.23 6.67
C TRP A 49 8.37 -0.99 5.90
N ALA A 50 9.20 -2.01 5.70
CA ALA A 50 8.81 -3.25 5.05
C ALA A 50 7.71 -3.98 5.84
N ASP A 51 7.85 -4.09 7.16
CA ASP A 51 6.85 -4.75 8.00
C ASP A 51 5.57 -3.95 8.10
N PHE A 52 5.67 -2.61 8.19
CA PHE A 52 4.51 -1.75 8.08
C PHE A 52 3.74 -1.98 6.78
N LYS A 53 4.42 -2.01 5.62
CA LYS A 53 3.76 -2.26 4.32
C LYS A 53 3.04 -3.59 4.31
N LYS A 54 3.67 -4.66 4.80
CA LYS A 54 3.03 -5.99 4.90
C LYS A 54 1.73 -5.92 5.73
N LEU A 55 1.77 -5.27 6.89
CA LEU A 55 0.60 -5.11 7.76
C LEU A 55 -0.50 -4.28 7.10
N PHE A 56 -0.13 -3.16 6.48
CA PHE A 56 -1.06 -2.29 5.78
C PHE A 56 -1.77 -3.01 4.63
N PHE A 57 -1.01 -3.71 3.78
CA PHE A 57 -1.58 -4.49 2.69
C PHE A 57 -2.44 -5.65 3.21
N LEU A 58 -2.04 -6.32 4.29
CA LEU A 58 -2.88 -7.37 4.86
C LEU A 58 -4.25 -6.83 5.32
N GLN A 59 -4.29 -5.64 5.91
CA GLN A 59 -5.51 -5.03 6.43
C GLN A 59 -6.41 -4.48 5.32
N PHE A 60 -5.85 -3.69 4.40
CA PHE A 60 -6.63 -2.92 3.42
C PHE A 60 -6.64 -3.53 2.03
N PHE A 61 -5.80 -4.54 1.80
CA PHE A 61 -5.68 -5.23 0.52
C PHE A 61 -5.63 -6.76 0.74
N PRO A 62 -6.72 -7.34 1.26
CA PRO A 62 -6.77 -8.74 1.68
C PRO A 62 -6.52 -9.68 0.50
N ARG A 63 -6.15 -10.94 0.78
CA ARG A 63 -5.85 -11.94 -0.24
C ARG A 63 -6.94 -12.09 -1.30
N ALA A 64 -8.21 -12.06 -0.91
CA ALA A 64 -9.32 -12.17 -1.86
C ALA A 64 -9.27 -11.06 -2.93
N GLU A 65 -8.94 -9.83 -2.53
CA GLU A 65 -8.79 -8.70 -3.44
C GLU A 65 -7.54 -8.84 -4.32
N GLN A 66 -6.44 -9.34 -3.74
CA GLN A 66 -5.23 -9.66 -4.51
C GLN A 66 -5.50 -10.71 -5.59
N GLU A 67 -6.20 -11.79 -5.24
CA GLU A 67 -6.56 -12.85 -6.19
C GLU A 67 -7.56 -12.37 -7.23
N ARG A 68 -8.53 -11.53 -6.85
CA ARG A 68 -9.46 -10.87 -7.79
C ARG A 68 -8.70 -10.05 -8.82
N LEU A 69 -7.79 -9.19 -8.39
CA LEU A 69 -7.00 -8.34 -9.28
C LEU A 69 -6.02 -9.14 -10.13
N LYS A 70 -5.44 -10.24 -9.60
CA LYS A 70 -4.68 -11.18 -10.43
C LYS A 70 -5.56 -11.80 -11.50
N GLY A 71 -6.78 -12.24 -11.16
CA GLY A 71 -7.75 -12.77 -12.12
C GLY A 71 -8.09 -11.75 -13.21
N GLU A 72 -8.36 -10.50 -12.83
CA GLU A 72 -8.58 -9.41 -13.78
C GLU A 72 -7.36 -9.21 -14.69
N TYR A 73 -6.16 -9.19 -14.12
CA TYR A 73 -4.92 -9.06 -14.90
C TYR A 73 -4.75 -10.17 -15.93
N HIS A 74 -5.02 -11.43 -15.57
CA HIS A 74 -4.95 -12.56 -16.52
C HIS A 74 -6.00 -12.47 -17.63
N SER A 75 -7.09 -11.73 -17.41
CA SER A 75 -8.13 -11.52 -18.42
C SER A 75 -7.87 -10.32 -19.34
N ILE A 76 -6.92 -9.46 -18.99
CA ILE A 76 -6.49 -8.34 -19.83
C ILE A 76 -5.85 -8.88 -21.11
N ARG A 77 -6.48 -8.60 -22.25
CA ARG A 77 -5.97 -8.94 -23.58
C ARG A 77 -6.50 -7.96 -24.61
N GLN A 78 -5.67 -7.66 -25.61
CA GLN A 78 -6.09 -6.88 -26.76
C GLN A 78 -7.08 -7.70 -27.60
N THR A 79 -8.19 -7.11 -28.03
CA THR A 79 -9.16 -7.75 -28.92
C THR A 79 -8.98 -7.30 -30.37
N ASN A 80 -9.59 -8.02 -31.32
CA ASN A 80 -9.53 -7.68 -32.75
C ASN A 80 -10.29 -6.38 -33.11
N THR A 81 -11.01 -5.81 -32.15
CA THR A 81 -11.82 -4.59 -32.32
C THR A 81 -11.10 -3.33 -31.85
N GLU A 82 -9.86 -3.45 -31.37
CA GLU A 82 -9.04 -2.33 -30.90
C GLU A 82 -7.62 -2.38 -31.44
N THR A 83 -7.04 -1.21 -31.69
CA THR A 83 -5.63 -1.06 -32.02
C THR A 83 -4.74 -1.23 -30.78
N SER A 84 -3.45 -1.51 -30.98
CA SER A 84 -2.50 -1.63 -29.86
C SER A 84 -2.40 -0.32 -29.06
N THR A 85 -2.58 0.83 -29.71
CA THR A 85 -2.57 2.14 -29.04
C THR A 85 -3.78 2.32 -28.13
N GLU A 86 -4.99 2.00 -28.61
CA GLU A 86 -6.22 2.07 -27.81
C GLU A 86 -6.18 1.10 -26.63
N PHE A 87 -5.60 -0.09 -26.82
CA PHE A 87 -5.38 -1.04 -25.74
C PHE A 87 -4.41 -0.50 -24.68
N MET A 88 -3.27 0.05 -25.10
CA MET A 88 -2.26 0.61 -24.18
C MET A 88 -2.79 1.82 -23.40
N GLN A 89 -3.68 2.63 -23.99
CA GLN A 89 -4.30 3.77 -23.31
C GLN A 89 -5.12 3.40 -22.08
N ARG A 90 -5.55 2.13 -21.94
CA ARG A 90 -6.26 1.66 -20.73
C ARG A 90 -5.38 1.59 -19.48
N PHE A 91 -4.05 1.65 -19.65
CA PHE A 91 -3.07 1.42 -18.59
C PHE A 91 -2.11 2.60 -18.34
N LEU A 92 -2.27 3.68 -19.09
CA LEU A 92 -1.52 4.94 -18.93
C LEU A 92 -2.21 5.84 -17.90
#